data_AF-A0A9Q3YJ40-F1
#
_entry.id   AF-A0A9Q3YJ40-F1
#
_cell.length_a   1.000
_cell.length_b   1.000
_cell.length_c   1.000
_cell.angle_alpha   90.00
_cell.angle_beta   90.00
_cell.angle_gamma   90.00
#
_symmetry.space_group_name_H-M   'P 1'
#
loop_
_entity.id
_entity.type
_entity.pdbx_description
1 polymer ?
#
loop_
_entity_poly.entity_id
_entity_poly.type
_entity_poly.pdbx_seq_one_letter_code
_entity_poly.pdbx_strand_id
1 'polypeptide(L)'
;AKLGSYDPIENIWSYHCAKSNDDNTKRLFFKLTFPKAVATPNDKLVVKLRFRNNKQENSELYTLQAKMFSNSYESAFITDFSPKFIEDASSYKSLLFSVTNSTGQSSGQYIVSNKGFKAAYNKVMGSCS
;
A
#
# COMPACT_ATOMS: atom_id res chain seq x y z
N ALA A 1 13.62 -8.04 -15.29
CA ALA A 1 13.16 -6.64 -15.16
C ALA A 1 14.02 -5.91 -14.12
N LYS A 2 14.41 -4.65 -14.34
CA LYS A 2 15.14 -3.87 -13.32
C LYS A 2 14.18 -3.52 -12.18
N LEU A 3 14.56 -3.80 -10.94
CA LEU A 3 13.82 -3.40 -9.74
C LEU A 3 13.91 -1.87 -9.59
N GLY A 4 12.76 -1.19 -9.52
CA GLY A 4 12.72 0.22 -9.19
C GLY A 4 12.97 0.45 -7.70
N SER A 5 13.67 1.52 -7.36
CA SER A 5 13.68 2.08 -6.00
C SER A 5 12.62 3.17 -5.95
N TYR A 6 11.84 3.19 -4.89
CA TYR A 6 10.80 4.19 -4.66
C TYR A 6 11.06 4.86 -3.31
N ASP A 7 10.44 6.01 -3.06
CA ASP A 7 10.68 6.81 -1.85
C ASP A 7 10.53 5.99 -0.55
N PRO A 8 11.07 6.45 0.58
CA PRO A 8 10.83 5.82 1.88
C PRO A 8 9.32 5.74 2.19
N ILE A 9 8.90 4.69 2.88
CA ILE A 9 7.48 4.43 3.20
C ILE A 9 6.81 5.62 3.91
N GLU A 10 7.56 6.35 4.73
CA GLU A 10 7.13 7.55 5.46
C GLU A 10 6.70 8.72 4.55
N ASN A 11 7.18 8.77 3.32
CA ASN A 11 6.82 9.81 2.33
C ASN A 11 5.68 9.36 1.40
N ILE A 12 5.40 8.06 1.37
CA ILE A 12 4.40 7.45 0.47
C ILE A 12 3.11 7.15 1.23
N TRP A 13 3.23 6.83 2.52
CA TRP A 13 2.12 6.38 3.35
C TRP A 13 1.52 7.58 4.06
N SER A 14 0.46 8.12 3.47
CA SER A 14 -0.46 8.97 4.23
C SER A 14 -1.57 8.09 4.78
N TYR A 15 -1.77 8.20 6.08
CA TYR A 15 -2.73 7.43 6.83
C TYR A 15 -3.83 8.41 7.27
N HIS A 16 -5.08 8.05 7.07
CA HIS A 16 -6.18 8.81 7.63
C HIS A 16 -7.30 7.85 8.04
N CYS A 17 -8.00 8.20 9.11
CA CYS A 17 -9.23 7.52 9.47
C CYS A 17 -10.40 8.23 8.84
N ALA A 18 -11.21 7.49 8.11
CA ALA A 18 -12.50 7.96 7.63
C ALA A 18 -13.58 6.95 8.02
N LYS A 19 -14.80 7.44 8.18
CA LYS A 19 -15.97 6.56 8.24
C LYS A 19 -16.16 5.93 6.87
N SER A 20 -16.24 4.60 6.84
CA SER A 20 -16.71 3.85 5.70
C SER A 20 -18.17 4.23 5.42
N ASN A 21 -18.45 4.60 4.17
CA ASN A 21 -19.83 4.88 3.74
C ASN A 21 -20.64 3.59 3.54
N ASP A 22 -19.99 2.43 3.46
CA ASP A 22 -20.64 1.15 3.18
C ASP A 22 -21.27 0.54 4.45
N ASP A 23 -20.65 0.76 5.61
CA ASP A 23 -21.05 0.12 6.87
C ASP A 23 -20.92 1.03 8.11
N ASN A 24 -20.65 2.33 7.92
CA ASN A 24 -20.45 3.32 8.99
C ASN A 24 -19.31 3.00 9.99
N THR A 25 -18.47 2.01 9.70
CA THR A 25 -17.32 1.68 10.54
C THR A 25 -16.18 2.69 10.34
N LYS A 26 -15.42 3.02 11.38
CA LYS A 26 -14.16 3.75 11.21
C LYS A 26 -13.16 2.81 10.53
N ARG A 27 -12.67 3.16 9.34
CA ARG A 27 -11.64 2.39 8.62
C ARG A 27 -10.35 3.18 8.54
N LEU A 28 -9.23 2.46 8.66
CA LEU A 28 -7.91 3.00 8.45
C LEU A 28 -7.61 2.93 6.95
N PHE A 29 -7.41 4.08 6.33
CA PHE A 29 -7.09 4.17 4.92
C PHE A 29 -5.61 4.44 4.74
N PHE A 30 -4.98 3.63 3.89
CA PHE A 30 -3.57 3.73 3.58
C PHE A 30 -3.44 4.20 2.15
N LYS A 31 -2.95 5.43 1.96
CA LYS A 31 -2.61 5.94 0.64
C LYS A 31 -1.25 5.36 0.26
N LEU A 32 -1.18 4.63 -0.83
CA LEU A 32 0.10 4.36 -1.51
C LEU A 32 0.17 5.22 -2.76
N THR A 33 1.24 6.00 -2.86
CA THR A 33 1.59 6.68 -4.09
C THR A 33 2.21 5.69 -5.07
N PHE A 34 1.78 5.68 -6.33
CA PHE A 34 2.29 4.79 -7.37
C PHE A 34 3.03 5.57 -8.46
N PRO A 35 4.01 4.95 -9.14
CA PRO A 35 4.60 5.52 -10.33
C PRO A 35 3.52 5.84 -11.37
N LYS A 36 3.58 7.07 -11.90
CA LYS A 36 2.58 7.82 -12.70
C LYS A 36 1.99 7.13 -13.94
N ALA A 37 2.41 5.91 -14.29
CA ALA A 37 2.21 5.32 -15.61
C ALA A 37 1.16 4.18 -15.70
N VAL A 38 0.40 3.88 -14.62
CA VAL A 38 -0.29 2.57 -14.53
C VAL A 38 -1.81 2.69 -14.44
N ALA A 39 -2.36 3.86 -14.13
CA ALA A 39 -3.78 3.97 -13.78
C ALA A 39 -4.43 5.19 -14.39
N THR A 40 -5.59 5.04 -15.02
CA THR A 40 -6.55 6.11 -15.28
C THR A 40 -7.52 6.24 -14.10
N PRO A 41 -8.26 7.36 -13.95
CA PRO A 41 -9.19 7.55 -12.82
C PRO A 41 -10.30 6.49 -12.70
N ASN A 42 -10.62 5.78 -13.79
CA ASN A 42 -11.64 4.74 -13.82
C ASN A 42 -11.08 3.32 -13.62
N ASP A 43 -9.75 3.17 -13.51
CA ASP A 43 -9.15 1.86 -13.36
C ASP A 43 -9.34 1.29 -11.95
N LYS A 44 -9.67 -0.01 -11.92
CA LYS A 44 -9.54 -0.81 -10.71
C LYS A 44 -8.10 -1.27 -10.60
N LEU A 45 -7.47 -1.06 -9.44
CA LEU A 45 -6.08 -1.43 -9.24
C LEU A 45 -5.96 -2.65 -8.35
N VAL A 46 -5.11 -3.58 -8.79
CA VAL A 46 -4.69 -4.73 -8.01
C VAL A 46 -3.25 -4.50 -7.58
N VAL A 47 -3.05 -4.40 -6.27
CA VAL A 47 -1.72 -4.27 -5.65
C VAL A 47 -1.31 -5.64 -5.14
N LYS A 48 -0.23 -6.18 -5.70
CA LYS A 48 0.40 -7.41 -5.23
C LYS A 48 1.64 -7.06 -4.43
N LEU A 49 1.78 -7.62 -3.23
CA LEU A 49 2.89 -7.26 -2.35
C LEU A 49 3.40 -8.42 -1.50
N ARG A 50 4.70 -8.36 -1.16
CA ARG A 50 5.39 -9.26 -0.25
C ARG A 50 6.36 -8.50 0.64
N PHE A 51 6.38 -8.84 1.92
CA PHE A 51 7.37 -8.35 2.86
C PHE A 51 8.64 -9.19 2.84
N ARG A 52 9.76 -8.51 3.09
CA ARG A 52 11.11 -9.05 2.88
C ARG A 52 12.06 -8.60 3.97
N ASN A 53 12.97 -9.51 4.33
CA ASN A 53 14.23 -9.19 4.97
C ASN A 53 15.35 -9.35 3.94
N ASN A 54 16.03 -8.26 3.63
CA ASN A 54 17.08 -8.22 2.61
C ASN A 54 16.54 -8.74 1.26
N LYS A 55 17.16 -9.80 0.71
CA LYS A 55 16.76 -10.44 -0.56
C LYS A 55 15.83 -11.64 -0.38
N GLN A 56 15.44 -12.01 0.84
CA GLN A 56 14.51 -13.12 1.06
C GLN A 56 13.06 -12.61 1.03
N GLU A 57 12.15 -13.44 0.51
CA GLU A 57 10.71 -13.19 0.59
C GLU A 57 10.20 -13.94 1.82
N ASN A 58 9.67 -13.20 2.80
CA ASN A 58 9.41 -13.74 4.13
C ASN A 58 7.91 -13.83 4.46
N SER A 59 7.07 -13.10 3.74
CA SER A 59 5.62 -13.20 3.86
C SER A 59 4.97 -13.94 2.69
N GLU A 60 3.71 -14.29 2.88
CA GLU A 60 2.83 -14.63 1.77
C GLU A 60 2.64 -13.47 0.79
N LEU A 61 2.09 -13.76 -0.39
CA LEU A 61 1.71 -12.75 -1.37
C LEU A 61 0.34 -12.19 -1.00
N TYR A 62 0.30 -10.92 -0.59
CA TYR A 62 -0.97 -10.23 -0.41
C TYR A 62 -1.43 -9.64 -1.75
N THR A 63 -2.73 -9.78 -2.01
CA THR A 63 -3.40 -9.18 -3.17
C THR A 63 -4.46 -8.23 -2.66
N LEU A 64 -4.18 -6.93 -2.77
CA LEU A 64 -5.00 -5.88 -2.23
C LEU A 64 -5.69 -5.13 -3.37
N GLN A 65 -6.99 -4.89 -3.23
CA GLN A 65 -7.74 -4.06 -4.16
C GLN A 65 -7.55 -2.60 -3.75
N ALA A 66 -7.29 -1.74 -4.73
CA ALA A 66 -7.12 -0.32 -4.49
C ALA A 66 -8.01 0.50 -5.43
N LYS A 67 -8.59 1.57 -4.90
CA LYS A 67 -9.41 2.54 -5.65
C LYS A 67 -8.66 3.87 -5.75
N MET A 68 -8.67 4.46 -6.94
CA MET A 68 -8.11 5.80 -7.19
C MET A 68 -8.95 6.87 -6.48
N PHE A 69 -8.29 7.86 -5.86
CA PHE A 69 -8.98 8.90 -5.07
C PHE A 69 -9.30 10.18 -5.85
N SER A 70 -8.60 10.46 -6.95
CA SER A 70 -8.85 11.63 -7.78
C SER A 70 -8.22 11.49 -9.17
N ASN A 71 -8.36 12.53 -10.00
CA ASN A 71 -7.62 12.66 -11.26
C ASN A 71 -6.08 12.73 -11.07
N SER A 72 -5.57 12.74 -9.82
CA SER A 72 -4.16 12.50 -9.56
C SER A 72 -3.86 11.01 -9.75
N TYR A 73 -3.27 10.70 -10.90
CA TYR A 73 -2.78 9.41 -11.41
C TYR A 73 -1.83 8.61 -10.49
N GLU A 74 -1.64 9.08 -9.27
CA GLU A 74 -0.49 8.75 -8.44
C GLU A 74 -0.88 8.16 -7.10
N SER A 75 -2.15 7.92 -6.75
CA SER A 75 -2.46 7.37 -5.43
C SER A 75 -3.74 6.55 -5.31
N ALA A 76 -3.66 5.43 -4.59
CA ALA A 76 -4.84 4.63 -4.24
C ALA A 76 -4.88 4.26 -2.77
N PHE A 77 -6.11 4.02 -2.29
CA PHE A 77 -6.34 3.51 -0.94
C PHE A 77 -6.38 2.01 -0.90
N ILE A 78 -5.65 1.47 0.07
CA ILE A 78 -5.80 0.10 0.52
C ILE A 78 -6.58 0.17 1.84
N THR A 79 -7.69 -0.58 1.91
CA THR A 79 -8.69 -0.43 2.98
C THR A 79 -8.85 -1.64 3.88
N ASP A 80 -8.33 -2.81 3.47
CA ASP A 80 -8.47 -4.05 4.23
C ASP A 80 -7.11 -4.69 4.47
N PHE A 81 -6.58 -4.49 5.67
CA PHE A 81 -5.36 -5.15 6.15
C PHE A 81 -5.75 -6.22 7.16
N SER A 82 -5.35 -7.47 6.89
CA SER A 82 -5.48 -8.53 7.89
C SER A 82 -4.56 -8.25 9.08
N PRO A 83 -4.86 -8.76 10.29
CA PRO A 83 -3.95 -8.68 11.43
C PRO A 83 -2.54 -9.16 11.09
N LYS A 84 -2.45 -10.25 10.30
CA LYS A 84 -1.20 -10.81 9.80
C LYS A 84 -0.42 -9.85 8.90
N PHE A 85 -1.10 -9.09 8.04
CA PHE A 85 -0.45 -8.06 7.25
C PHE A 85 0.25 -7.03 8.15
N ILE A 86 -0.43 -6.54 9.19
CA ILE A 86 0.12 -5.52 10.10
C ILE A 86 1.31 -6.07 10.88
N GLU A 87 1.25 -7.34 11.28
CA GLU A 87 2.35 -8.05 11.92
C GLU A 87 3.57 -8.16 10.99
N ASP A 88 3.37 -8.63 9.77
CA ASP A 88 4.43 -8.75 8.76
C ASP A 88 5.03 -7.36 8.43
N ALA A 89 4.17 -6.35 8.24
CA ALA A 89 4.58 -4.97 8.02
C ALA A 89 5.32 -4.35 9.21
N SER A 90 5.16 -4.88 10.41
CA SER A 90 5.92 -4.42 11.58
C SER A 90 7.26 -5.18 11.75
N SER A 91 7.36 -6.37 11.17
CA SER A 91 8.45 -7.32 11.43
C SER A 91 9.54 -7.32 10.35
N TYR A 92 9.21 -6.92 9.13
CA TYR A 92 10.11 -7.00 7.98
C TYR A 92 10.68 -5.65 7.55
N LYS A 93 11.90 -5.67 7.02
CA LYS A 93 12.68 -4.45 6.68
C LYS A 93 12.23 -3.76 5.40
N SER A 94 11.63 -4.48 4.46
CA SER A 94 11.21 -3.94 3.18
C SER A 94 9.93 -4.59 2.64
N LEU A 95 9.32 -3.88 1.70
CA LEU A 95 8.12 -4.26 0.97
C LEU A 95 8.46 -4.30 -0.52
N LEU A 96 8.22 -5.44 -1.17
CA LEU A 96 8.19 -5.57 -2.62
C LEU A 96 6.74 -5.46 -3.07
N PHE A 97 6.43 -4.55 -4.00
CA PHE A 97 5.08 -4.44 -4.53
C PHE A 97 5.06 -4.23 -6.05
N SER A 98 3.93 -4.56 -6.65
CA SER A 98 3.59 -4.26 -8.04
C SER A 98 2.12 -3.92 -8.13
N VAL A 99 1.77 -3.01 -9.05
CA VAL A 99 0.41 -2.60 -9.33
C VAL A 99 0.04 -3.03 -10.74
N THR A 100 -1.17 -3.54 -10.91
CA THR A 100 -1.74 -3.86 -12.20
C THR A 100 -3.12 -3.22 -12.30
N ASN A 101 -3.45 -2.59 -13.42
CA ASN A 101 -4.79 -2.05 -13.65
C ASN A 101 -5.72 -3.08 -14.28
N SER A 102 -7.00 -2.71 -14.44
CA SER A 102 -8.04 -3.51 -15.09
C SER A 102 -7.71 -3.98 -16.50
N THR A 103 -6.81 -3.26 -17.20
CA THR A 103 -6.41 -3.57 -18.58
C THR A 103 -5.15 -4.45 -18.65
N GLY A 104 -4.58 -4.84 -17.50
CA GLY A 104 -3.40 -5.71 -17.41
C GLY A 104 -2.07 -4.96 -17.50
N GLN A 105 -2.06 -3.64 -17.59
CA GLN A 105 -0.84 -2.84 -17.55
C GLN A 105 -0.22 -2.88 -16.15
N SER A 106 1.09 -3.13 -16.08
CA SER A 106 1.80 -3.28 -14.82
C SER A 106 2.78 -2.14 -14.58
N SER A 107 2.90 -1.74 -13.31
CA SER A 107 3.93 -0.81 -12.83
C SER A 107 5.35 -1.37 -12.94
N GLY A 108 5.52 -2.68 -13.09
CA GLY A 108 6.74 -3.38 -12.71
C GLY A 108 6.83 -3.55 -11.19
N GLN A 109 7.94 -4.09 -10.70
CA GLN A 109 8.16 -4.36 -9.28
C GLN A 109 9.02 -3.26 -8.62
N TYR A 110 8.60 -2.82 -7.43
CA TYR A 110 9.26 -1.80 -6.63
C TYR A 110 9.59 -2.32 -5.25
N ILE A 111 10.76 -1.94 -4.74
CA ILE A 111 11.14 -2.15 -3.35
C ILE A 111 11.04 -0.84 -2.58
N VAL A 112 10.43 -0.91 -1.41
CA VAL A 112 10.30 0.19 -0.45
C VAL A 112 10.88 -0.25 0.88
N SER A 113 11.63 0.64 1.55
CA SER A 113 12.03 0.41 2.93
C SER A 113 10.84 0.52 3.85
N ASN A 114 10.60 -0.49 4.67
CA ASN A 114 9.47 -0.54 5.61
C ASN A 114 9.79 0.16 6.96
N LYS A 115 10.92 0.86 7.04
CA LYS A 115 11.34 1.61 8.23
C LYS A 115 10.30 2.68 8.56
N GLY A 116 9.85 2.72 9.80
CA GLY A 116 8.90 3.74 10.27
C GLY A 116 7.42 3.34 10.16
N PHE A 117 7.09 2.22 9.50
CA PHE A 117 5.71 1.73 9.39
C PHE A 117 5.01 1.65 10.76
N LYS A 118 5.64 0.99 11.75
CA LYS A 118 5.05 0.77 13.08
C LYS A 118 4.76 2.09 13.80
N ALA A 119 5.68 3.05 13.69
CA ALA A 119 5.51 4.36 14.31
C ALA A 119 4.35 5.14 13.67
N ALA A 120 4.28 5.14 12.34
CA ALA A 120 3.22 5.82 11.61
C ALA A 120 1.84 5.15 11.81
N TYR A 121 1.78 3.81 11.80
CA TYR A 121 0.58 3.05 12.14
C TYR A 121 0.06 3.40 13.54
N ASN A 122 0.93 3.34 14.56
CA ASN A 122 0.55 3.65 15.94
C ASN A 122 0.05 5.09 16.11
N LYS A 123 0.73 6.06 15.48
CA LYS A 123 0.30 7.47 15.49
C LYS A 123 -1.13 7.62 14.99
N VAL A 124 -1.47 6.87 13.94
CA VAL A 124 -2.78 7.00 13.30
C VAL A 124 -3.84 6.28 14.08
N MET A 125 -3.57 5.05 14.54
CA MET A 125 -4.48 4.34 15.44
C MET A 125 -4.83 5.18 16.68
N GLY A 126 -3.86 5.90 17.25
CA GLY A 126 -4.11 6.85 18.34
C GLY A 126 -5.04 8.01 17.96
N SER A 127 -4.96 8.51 16.71
CA SER A 127 -5.85 9.56 16.19
C SER A 127 -7.23 9.06 15.74
N CYS A 128 -7.40 7.75 15.57
CA CYS A 128 -8.66 7.13 15.15
C CYS A 128 -9.64 6.91 16.31
N SER A 129 -9.18 7.08 17.56
CA SER A 129 -9.95 7.00 18.81
C SER A 129 -11.18 7.90 18.78
#